data_AF-A0A518N3D4-F1
#
_entry.id   AF-A0A518N3D4-F1
#
_cell.length_a   1.000
_cell.length_b   1.000
_cell.length_c   1.000
_cell.angle_alpha   90.00
_cell.angle_beta   90.00
_cell.angle_gamma   90.00
#
_symmetry.space_group_name_H-M   'P 1'
#
loop_
_entity.id
_entity.type
_entity.pdbx_description
1 polymer ?
#
loop_
_entity_poly.entity_id
_entity_poly.type
_entity_poly.pdbx_seq_one_letter_code
_entity_poly.pdbx_strand_id
1 'polypeptide(L)'
;MYQNINEQFTATARQFADAAAQVNRLALSSAEKAIGLQLSTLEQNTNAAFAFWGELAEVRDVDGLKAVWPKGVQTARESIERSVSASQEAFGQVVATNEAIARIAKGQVEAAQAQAEEAVETATKAAAGKSRS
;
A
#
# COMPACT_ATOMS: atom_id res chain seq x y z
N MET A 1 -26.04 -31.50 14.07
CA MET A 1 -24.65 -31.26 14.48
C MET A 1 -23.68 -31.20 13.29
N TYR A 2 -23.69 -32.17 12.36
CA TYR A 2 -22.77 -32.14 11.20
C TYR A 2 -22.98 -31.01 10.19
N GLN A 3 -24.22 -30.57 9.92
CA GLN A 3 -24.48 -29.43 9.03
C GLN A 3 -23.89 -28.12 9.56
N ASN A 4 -23.94 -27.90 10.88
CA ASN A 4 -23.50 -26.65 11.50
C ASN A 4 -21.96 -26.49 11.46
N ILE A 5 -21.21 -27.59 11.64
CA ILE A 5 -19.74 -27.60 11.53
C ILE A 5 -19.30 -27.34 10.08
N ASN A 6 -20.02 -27.91 9.11
CA ASN A 6 -19.70 -27.74 7.70
C ASN A 6 -19.98 -26.30 7.21
N GLU A 7 -21.05 -25.68 7.71
CA GLU A 7 -21.37 -24.28 7.42
C GLU A 7 -20.38 -23.31 8.07
N GLN A 8 -20.00 -23.53 9.35
CA GLN A 8 -18.99 -22.73 10.04
C GLN A 8 -17.61 -22.83 9.37
N PHE A 9 -17.18 -24.04 8.98
CA PHE A 9 -15.92 -24.22 8.25
C PHE A 9 -15.95 -23.53 6.88
N THR A 10 -17.06 -23.66 6.14
CA THR A 10 -17.22 -23.01 4.84
C THR A 10 -17.25 -21.48 4.97
N ALA A 11 -17.88 -20.94 6.02
CA ALA A 11 -17.92 -19.51 6.31
C ALA A 11 -16.53 -18.96 6.65
N THR A 12 -15.78 -19.65 7.51
CA THR A 12 -14.40 -19.27 7.86
C THR A 12 -13.47 -19.37 6.65
N ALA A 13 -13.60 -20.41 5.81
CA ALA A 13 -12.84 -20.52 4.57
C ALA A 13 -13.12 -19.37 3.59
N ARG A 14 -14.39 -18.93 3.48
CA ARG A 14 -14.74 -17.73 2.70
C ARG A 14 -14.13 -16.46 3.28
N GLN A 15 -14.20 -16.25 4.59
CA GLN A 15 -13.59 -15.10 5.26
C GLN A 15 -12.07 -15.02 5.03
N PHE A 16 -11.38 -16.17 5.06
CA PHE A 16 -9.96 -16.24 4.70
C PHE A 16 -9.70 -15.93 3.23
N ALA A 17 -10.50 -16.48 2.32
CA ALA A 17 -10.38 -16.19 0.89
C ALA A 17 -10.61 -14.70 0.59
N ASP A 18 -11.59 -14.08 1.23
CA ASP A 18 -11.89 -12.65 1.08
C ASP A 18 -10.77 -11.77 1.66
N ALA A 19 -10.17 -12.16 2.79
CA ALA A 19 -9.00 -11.48 3.34
C ALA A 19 -7.78 -11.59 2.42
N ALA A 20 -7.50 -12.79 1.89
CA ALA A 20 -6.41 -13.02 0.94
C ALA A 20 -6.63 -12.23 -0.37
N ALA A 21 -7.86 -12.15 -0.87
CA ALA A 21 -8.21 -11.35 -2.03
C ALA A 21 -8.00 -9.84 -1.77
N GLN A 22 -8.36 -9.35 -0.57
CA GLN A 22 -8.11 -7.95 -0.19
C GLN A 22 -6.61 -7.63 -0.09
N VAL A 23 -5.82 -8.52 0.51
CA VAL A 23 -4.35 -8.38 0.57
C VAL A 23 -3.74 -8.37 -0.83
N ASN A 24 -4.17 -9.28 -1.72
CA ASN A 24 -3.69 -9.33 -3.10
C ASN A 24 -4.03 -8.04 -3.87
N ARG A 25 -5.25 -7.52 -3.74
CA ARG A 25 -5.65 -6.24 -4.37
C ARG A 25 -4.84 -5.07 -3.84
N LEU A 26 -4.60 -5.03 -2.53
CA LEU A 26 -3.80 -3.98 -1.91
C LEU A 26 -2.35 -4.04 -2.38
N ALA A 27 -1.76 -5.23 -2.47
CA ALA A 27 -0.42 -5.43 -3.02
C ALA A 27 -0.32 -4.97 -4.48
N LEU A 28 -1.29 -5.33 -5.33
CA LEU A 28 -1.37 -4.88 -6.72
C LEU A 28 -1.48 -3.35 -6.81
N SER A 29 -2.38 -2.73 -6.03
CA SER A 29 -2.53 -1.28 -6.01
C SER A 29 -1.25 -0.56 -5.56
N SER A 30 -0.53 -1.11 -4.58
CA SER A 30 0.76 -0.55 -4.15
C SER A 30 1.86 -0.73 -5.19
N ALA A 31 1.87 -1.85 -5.93
CA ALA A 31 2.77 -2.04 -7.06
C ALA A 31 2.47 -1.03 -8.20
N GLU A 32 1.20 -0.84 -8.55
CA GLU A 32 0.79 0.14 -9.57
C GLU A 32 1.23 1.56 -9.21
N LYS A 33 1.03 1.98 -7.95
CA LYS A 33 1.47 3.31 -7.51
C LYS A 33 2.99 3.46 -7.50
N ALA A 34 3.72 2.43 -7.07
CA ALA A 34 5.19 2.45 -7.10
C ALA A 34 5.73 2.55 -8.55
N ILE A 35 5.14 1.81 -9.48
CA ILE A 35 5.49 1.87 -10.91
C ILE A 35 5.14 3.25 -11.50
N GLY A 36 3.95 3.77 -11.19
CA GLY A 36 3.52 5.10 -11.64
C GLY A 36 4.44 6.21 -11.15
N LEU A 37 4.90 6.13 -9.90
CA LEU A 37 5.86 7.08 -9.34
C LEU A 37 7.22 7.02 -10.05
N GLN A 38 7.73 5.82 -10.33
CA GLN A 38 8.99 5.64 -11.06
C GLN A 38 8.90 6.19 -12.49
N LEU A 39 7.80 5.90 -13.20
CA LEU A 39 7.58 6.40 -14.55
C LEU A 39 7.48 7.94 -14.58
N SER A 40 6.71 8.51 -13.66
CA SER A 40 6.56 9.97 -13.52
C SER A 40 7.89 10.67 -13.20
N THR A 41 8.70 10.06 -12.33
CA THR A 41 10.05 10.57 -12.02
C THR A 41 10.97 10.48 -13.23
N LEU A 42 10.91 9.37 -13.99
CA LEU A 42 11.68 9.20 -15.22
C LEU A 42 11.31 10.28 -16.25
N GLU A 43 10.02 10.45 -16.55
CA GLU A 43 9.54 11.45 -17.51
C GLU A 43 10.00 12.87 -17.13
N GLN A 44 9.88 13.22 -15.85
CA GLN A 44 10.26 14.54 -15.36
C GLN A 44 11.77 14.77 -15.41
N ASN A 45 12.57 13.77 -15.01
CA ASN A 45 14.03 13.85 -15.08
C ASN A 45 14.52 13.90 -16.53
N THR A 46 13.91 13.13 -17.43
CA THR A 46 14.24 13.12 -18.86
C THR A 46 13.89 14.47 -19.51
N ASN A 47 12.72 15.03 -19.23
CA ASN A 47 12.36 16.36 -19.73
C ASN A 47 13.30 17.45 -19.20
N ALA A 48 13.64 17.43 -17.91
CA ALA A 48 14.57 18.37 -17.31
C ALA A 48 15.97 18.25 -17.92
N ALA A 49 16.45 17.03 -18.14
CA ALA A 49 17.74 16.78 -18.80
C ALA A 49 17.74 17.27 -20.25
N PHE A 50 16.69 16.98 -21.04
CA PHE A 50 16.59 17.47 -22.41
C PHE A 50 16.53 18.99 -22.49
N ALA A 51 15.79 19.64 -21.59
CA ALA A 51 15.75 21.09 -21.50
C ALA A 51 17.14 21.68 -21.20
N PHE A 52 17.85 21.12 -20.22
CA PHE A 52 19.19 21.56 -19.85
C PHE A 52 20.22 21.35 -20.96
N TRP A 53 20.23 20.16 -21.59
CA TRP A 53 21.12 19.87 -22.71
C TRP A 53 20.81 20.67 -23.97
N GLY A 54 19.53 20.97 -24.21
CA GLY A 54 19.09 21.87 -25.27
C GLY A 54 19.64 23.28 -25.09
N GLU A 55 19.50 23.85 -23.88
CA GLU A 55 20.08 25.16 -23.56
C GLU A 55 21.61 25.15 -23.62
N LEU A 56 22.27 24.07 -23.19
CA LEU A 56 23.72 23.90 -23.31
C LEU A 56 24.22 23.82 -24.75
N ALA A 57 23.46 23.19 -25.66
CA ALA A 57 23.81 23.11 -27.07
C ALA A 57 23.79 24.48 -27.78
N GLU A 58 23.07 25.46 -27.21
CA GLU A 58 23.03 26.84 -27.70
C GLU A 58 24.17 27.72 -27.15
N VAL A 59 24.91 27.25 -26.13
CA VAL A 59 26.04 27.98 -25.55
C VAL A 59 27.24 27.95 -26.51
N ARG A 60 27.70 29.13 -26.93
CA ARG A 60 28.85 29.30 -27.83
C ARG A 60 30.11 29.85 -27.15
N ASP A 61 29.99 30.39 -25.94
CA ASP A 61 31.07 31.03 -25.20
C ASP A 61 30.91 30.91 -23.67
N VAL A 62 31.90 31.40 -22.93
CA VAL A 62 31.97 31.30 -21.47
C VAL A 62 30.88 32.13 -20.78
N ASP A 63 30.41 33.20 -21.42
CA ASP A 63 29.33 34.03 -20.86
C ASP A 63 27.96 33.36 -21.02
N GLY A 64 27.73 32.63 -22.12
CA GLY A 64 26.59 31.72 -22.26
C GLY A 64 26.58 30.63 -21.19
N LEU A 65 27.75 30.09 -20.83
CA LEU A 65 27.87 29.08 -19.78
C LEU A 65 27.49 29.64 -18.39
N LYS A 66 27.93 30.86 -18.08
CA LYS A 66 27.56 31.56 -16.84
C LYS A 66 26.06 31.88 -16.79
N ALA A 67 25.41 32.08 -17.94
CA ALA A 67 23.98 32.35 -18.01
C ALA A 67 23.12 31.09 -17.72
N VAL A 68 23.57 29.91 -18.13
CA VAL A 68 22.83 28.64 -17.91
C VAL A 68 23.19 27.94 -16.60
N TRP A 69 24.33 28.28 -15.99
CA TRP A 69 24.78 27.68 -14.73
C TRP A 69 23.77 27.81 -13.58
N PRO A 70 23.17 28.98 -13.29
CA PRO A 70 22.17 29.12 -12.24
C PRO A 70 20.94 28.24 -12.48
N LYS A 71 20.52 28.10 -13.75
CA LYS A 71 19.41 27.21 -14.12
C LYS A 71 19.76 25.75 -13.88
N GLY A 72 20.97 25.31 -14.22
CA GLY A 72 21.43 23.94 -13.92
C GLY A 72 21.42 23.63 -12.42
N VAL A 73 21.87 24.56 -11.58
CA VAL A 73 21.78 24.45 -10.12
C VAL A 73 20.33 24.37 -9.64
N GLN A 74 19.44 25.18 -10.23
CA GLN A 74 18.02 25.20 -9.91
C GLN A 74 17.33 23.88 -10.31
N THR A 75 17.59 23.37 -11.51
CA THR A 75 17.08 22.08 -11.98
C THR A 75 17.58 20.92 -11.11
N ALA A 76 18.85 20.94 -10.69
CA ALA A 76 19.39 19.94 -9.77
C ALA A 76 18.68 19.98 -8.42
N ARG A 77 18.44 21.17 -7.87
CA ARG A 77 17.69 21.36 -6.62
C ARG A 77 16.25 20.86 -6.75
N GLU A 78 15.55 21.25 -7.80
CA GLU A 78 14.17 20.80 -8.08
C GLU A 78 14.09 19.27 -8.24
N SER A 79 15.09 18.65 -8.87
CA SER A 79 15.19 17.20 -9.01
C SER A 79 15.38 16.51 -7.65
N ILE A 80 16.19 17.09 -6.76
CA ILE A 80 16.37 16.59 -5.40
C ILE A 80 15.09 16.73 -4.58
N GLU A 81 14.43 17.90 -4.63
CA GLU A 81 13.16 18.13 -3.92
C GLU A 81 12.08 17.15 -4.38
N ARG A 82 11.99 16.87 -5.69
CA ARG A 82 11.11 15.82 -6.25
C ARG A 82 11.46 14.43 -5.78
N SER A 83 12.74 14.07 -5.83
CA SER A 83 13.20 12.75 -5.39
C SER A 83 12.88 12.50 -3.92
N VAL A 84 13.07 13.52 -3.07
CA VAL A 84 12.71 13.46 -1.65
C VAL A 84 11.20 13.34 -1.47
N SER A 85 10.40 14.13 -2.19
CA SER A 85 8.93 14.05 -2.14
C SER A 85 8.42 12.66 -2.58
N ALA A 86 8.95 12.13 -3.68
CA ALA A 86 8.63 10.79 -4.18
C ALA A 86 9.00 9.71 -3.14
N SER A 87 10.16 9.86 -2.49
CA SER A 87 10.59 8.95 -1.42
C SER A 87 9.65 8.99 -0.21
N GLN A 88 9.19 10.18 0.19
CA GLN A 88 8.22 10.34 1.28
C GLN A 88 6.86 9.74 0.93
N GLU A 89 6.38 9.95 -0.30
CA GLU A 89 5.11 9.38 -0.76
C GLU A 89 5.18 7.85 -0.85
N ALA A 90 6.28 7.29 -1.38
CA ALA A 90 6.51 5.85 -1.41
C ALA A 90 6.54 5.26 0.02
N PHE A 91 7.23 5.92 0.95
CA PHE A 91 7.27 5.49 2.35
C PHE A 91 5.88 5.55 3.01
N GLY A 92 5.14 6.64 2.82
CA GLY A 92 3.77 6.79 3.33
C GLY A 92 2.82 5.74 2.77
N GLN A 93 2.92 5.44 1.48
CA GLN A 93 2.17 4.37 0.80
C GLN A 93 2.47 2.99 1.40
N VAL A 94 3.74 2.69 1.70
CA VAL A 94 4.15 1.43 2.36
C VAL A 94 3.59 1.33 3.77
N VAL A 95 3.67 2.41 4.56
CA VAL A 95 3.10 2.46 5.92
C VAL A 95 1.59 2.22 5.87
N ALA A 96 0.86 2.93 5.00
CA ALA A 96 -0.58 2.79 4.84
C ALA A 96 -0.98 1.36 4.41
N THR A 97 -0.17 0.74 3.55
CA THR A 97 -0.36 -0.66 3.13
C THR A 97 -0.23 -1.60 4.33
N ASN A 98 0.83 -1.45 5.13
CA ASN A 98 1.04 -2.27 6.33
C ASN A 98 -0.08 -2.07 7.36
N GLU A 99 -0.55 -0.85 7.58
CA GLU A 99 -1.69 -0.56 8.45
C GLU A 99 -3.00 -1.19 7.95
N ALA A 100 -3.23 -1.20 6.64
CA ALA A 100 -4.39 -1.87 6.05
C ALA A 100 -4.31 -3.39 6.21
N ILE A 101 -3.14 -4.01 6.00
CA ILE A 101 -2.92 -5.45 6.26
C ILE A 101 -3.14 -5.76 7.76
N ALA A 102 -2.61 -4.92 8.66
CA ALA A 102 -2.77 -5.09 10.10
C ALA A 102 -4.25 -5.00 10.52
N ARG A 103 -5.03 -4.09 9.92
CA ARG A 103 -6.48 -4.01 10.14
C ARG A 103 -7.22 -5.25 9.66
N ILE A 104 -6.86 -5.79 8.49
CA ILE A 104 -7.42 -7.05 7.98
C ILE A 104 -7.13 -8.19 8.97
N ALA A 105 -5.88 -8.32 9.42
CA ALA A 105 -5.49 -9.33 10.40
C ALA A 105 -6.24 -9.18 11.74
N LYS A 106 -6.39 -7.94 12.23
CA LYS A 106 -7.16 -7.65 13.44
C LYS A 106 -8.63 -8.08 13.30
N GLY A 107 -9.26 -7.79 12.16
CA GLY A 107 -10.63 -8.22 11.89
C GLY A 107 -10.80 -9.74 11.88
N GLN A 108 -9.80 -10.49 11.42
CA GLN A 108 -9.81 -11.96 11.49
C GLN A 108 -9.72 -12.47 12.94
N VAL A 109 -8.91 -11.83 13.79
CA VAL A 109 -8.80 -12.16 15.22
C VAL A 109 -10.11 -11.85 15.95
N GLU A 110 -10.70 -10.68 15.70
CA GLU A 110 -12.00 -10.28 16.27
C GLU A 110 -13.11 -11.27 15.85
N ALA A 111 -13.13 -11.69 14.58
CA ALA A 111 -14.07 -12.71 14.10
C ALA A 111 -13.87 -14.08 14.77
N ALA A 112 -12.61 -14.50 14.98
CA ALA A 112 -12.31 -15.75 15.68
C ALA A 112 -12.71 -15.70 17.17
N GLN A 113 -12.51 -14.56 17.84
CA GLN A 113 -12.99 -14.35 19.21
C GLN A 113 -14.50 -14.43 19.31
N ALA A 114 -15.23 -13.78 18.40
CA ALA A 114 -16.70 -13.84 18.37
C ALA A 114 -17.21 -15.28 18.19
N GLN A 115 -16.59 -16.08 17.31
CA GLN A 115 -16.94 -17.50 17.14
C GLN A 115 -16.66 -18.32 18.41
N ALA A 116 -15.57 -18.04 19.12
CA ALA A 116 -15.24 -18.72 20.38
C ALA A 116 -16.24 -18.38 21.49
N GLU A 117 -16.64 -17.11 21.61
CA GLU A 117 -17.67 -16.67 22.55
C GLU A 117 -19.03 -17.33 22.25
N GLU A 118 -19.44 -17.38 20.98
CA GLU A 118 -20.69 -18.03 20.56
C GLU A 118 -20.69 -19.55 20.87
N ALA A 119 -19.54 -20.22 20.67
CA ALA A 119 -19.38 -21.63 21.02
C ALA A 119 -19.49 -21.87 22.53
N VAL A 120 -18.91 -20.99 23.35
CA VAL A 120 -19.00 -21.05 24.82
C VAL A 120 -20.44 -20.80 25.28
N GLU A 121 -21.14 -19.82 24.70
CA GLU A 121 -22.54 -19.52 25.03
C GLU A 121 -23.47 -20.68 24.66
N THR A 122 -23.24 -21.29 23.49
CA THR A 122 -23.98 -22.47 23.04
C THR A 122 -23.74 -23.66 23.99
N ALA A 123 -22.49 -23.89 24.41
CA ALA A 123 -22.14 -24.96 25.34
C ALA A 123 -22.75 -24.75 26.74
N THR A 124 -22.75 -23.52 27.25
CA THR A 124 -23.37 -23.19 28.55
C THR A 124 -24.88 -23.33 28.51
N LYS A 125 -25.56 -22.89 27.43
CA LYS A 125 -27.01 -23.12 27.25
C LYS A 125 -27.35 -24.61 27.18
N ALA A 126 -26.56 -25.41 26.46
CA ALA A 126 -26.75 -26.86 26.38
C ALA A 126 -26.56 -27.55 27.75
N ALA A 127 -25.57 -27.12 28.54
CA ALA A 127 -25.34 -27.64 29.89
C ALA A 127 -26.46 -27.25 30.87
N ALA A 128 -26.96 -26.00 30.78
CA ALA A 128 -28.07 -25.52 31.61
C ALA A 128 -29.40 -26.23 31.30
N GLY A 129 -29.64 -26.59 30.03
CA GLY A 129 -30.80 -27.40 29.63
C GLY A 129 -30.74 -28.84 30.15
N LYS A 130 -29.54 -29.42 30.27
CA LYS A 130 -29.32 -30.79 30.76
C LYS A 130 -29.40 -30.93 32.29
N SER A 131 -29.22 -29.82 33.02
CA SER A 131 -29.35 -29.79 34.50
C SER A 131 -30.81 -29.61 34.99
N ARG A 132 -31.77 -29.46 34.06
CA ARG A 132 -33.20 -29.30 34.36
C ARG A 132 -34.06 -30.52 33.96
N SER A 133 -33.46 -31.63 33.56
CA SER A 133 -34.11 -32.94 33.33
C SER A 133 -33.73 -33.93 34.41
#